data_AF-A0A9X5PFW2-F1
#
_entry.id   AF-A0A9X5PFW2-F1
#
_cell.length_a   1.000
_cell.length_b   1.000
_cell.length_c   1.000
_cell.angle_alpha   90.00
_cell.angle_beta   90.00
_cell.angle_gamma   90.00
#
_symmetry.space_group_name_H-M   'P 1'
#
loop_
_entity.id
_entity.type
_entity.pdbx_description
1 polymer ?
#
loop_
_entity_poly.entity_id
_entity_poly.type
_entity_poly.pdbx_seq_one_letter_code
_entity_poly.pdbx_strand_id
1 'polypeptide(L)'
;MKLKYLLVSCVALFACAQSMAAKPSDESAMKWLEIQGIGRNYPEKVQRSLEAVNKEDHERLLAMTPKAQKAQMKALISRYMKNMQEDLSRPELKKQWLDEEKRAVQKVFTQEEVDVTNRFFSSAQGENILKKIRSFQQHGGNLDDVLSQSDIEKMAEAFGHGAGKSALEKVEHFDKLSDEIIQKNMSQNYLNASDKYTPAFEEQAHGILCKGNKNLPKCAK
;
A
#
# COMPACT_ATOMS: atom_id res chain seq x y z
N MET A 1 -3.11 -8.92 7.41
CA MET A 1 -3.23 -8.03 8.58
C MET A 1 -3.40 -6.59 8.09
N LYS A 2 -4.63 -6.06 8.19
CA LYS A 2 -4.94 -4.65 7.90
C LYS A 2 -4.56 -3.82 9.13
N LEU A 3 -3.43 -3.14 9.08
CA LEU A 3 -2.99 -2.28 10.17
C LEU A 3 -2.21 -1.11 9.58
N LYS A 4 -2.89 -0.21 8.87
CA LYS A 4 -2.19 0.92 8.26
C LYS A 4 -3.01 2.18 8.37
N TYR A 5 -2.48 3.03 9.26
CA TYR A 5 -2.85 4.41 9.55
C TYR A 5 -4.12 4.53 10.37
N LEU A 6 -4.00 5.11 11.56
CA LEU A 6 -5.15 5.45 12.36
C LEU A 6 -4.77 6.57 13.32
N LEU A 7 -5.40 7.71 13.10
CA LEU A 7 -5.84 8.55 14.19
C LEU A 7 -7.37 8.36 14.26
N VAL A 8 -7.89 7.51 15.16
CA VAL A 8 -9.29 7.53 15.62
C VAL A 8 -9.37 6.88 17.00
N SER A 9 -9.98 7.59 17.95
CA SER A 9 -11.02 7.05 18.84
C SER A 9 -11.79 8.19 19.54
N CYS A 10 -13.00 8.52 19.07
CA CYS A 10 -14.26 8.61 19.83
C CYS A 10 -15.34 9.39 19.04
N VAL A 11 -16.51 8.76 18.90
CA VAL A 11 -17.68 9.19 18.11
C VAL A 11 -18.59 10.15 18.89
N ALA A 12 -19.07 11.21 18.24
CA ALA A 12 -20.46 11.68 18.41
C ALA A 12 -20.92 12.45 17.16
N LEU A 13 -22.12 12.10 16.70
CA LEU A 13 -22.83 12.57 15.51
C LEU A 13 -22.91 14.09 15.40
N PHE A 14 -22.45 14.66 14.28
CA PHE A 14 -23.00 15.89 13.72
C PHE A 14 -23.14 15.77 12.20
N ALA A 15 -24.39 15.78 11.73
CA ALA A 15 -24.70 16.07 10.34
C ALA A 15 -24.44 17.56 10.10
N CYS A 16 -23.19 17.93 9.83
CA CYS A 16 -22.85 19.28 9.42
C CYS A 16 -23.14 19.43 7.92
N ALA A 17 -23.99 20.41 7.60
CA ALA A 17 -24.10 20.95 6.26
C ALA A 17 -22.69 21.14 5.69
N GLN A 18 -22.45 20.68 4.46
CA GLN A 18 -21.24 21.03 3.73
C GLN A 18 -21.26 22.55 3.55
N SER A 19 -20.69 23.29 4.50
CA SER A 19 -20.26 24.66 4.25
C SER A 19 -19.39 24.62 3.00
N MET A 20 -19.35 25.71 2.24
CA MET A 20 -18.52 25.83 1.03
C MET A 20 -17.01 25.88 1.37
N ALA A 21 -16.53 24.93 2.17
CA ALA A 21 -15.13 24.77 2.47
C ALA A 21 -14.40 24.39 1.18
N ALA A 22 -13.34 25.13 0.88
CA ALA A 22 -12.55 24.91 -0.32
C ALA A 22 -12.00 23.48 -0.34
N LYS A 23 -12.02 22.85 -1.52
CA LYS A 23 -11.31 21.58 -1.72
C LYS A 23 -9.80 21.82 -1.64
N PRO A 24 -9.02 20.84 -1.15
CA PRO A 24 -7.57 20.89 -1.18
C PRO A 24 -7.02 21.16 -2.59
N SER A 25 -6.07 22.07 -2.69
CA SER A 25 -5.26 22.27 -3.89
C SER A 25 -4.50 20.99 -4.23
N ASP A 26 -4.10 20.85 -5.50
CA ASP A 26 -3.27 19.73 -5.94
C ASP A 26 -1.95 19.66 -5.15
N GLU A 27 -1.35 20.81 -4.84
CA GLU A 27 -0.12 20.90 -4.05
C GLU A 27 -0.33 20.41 -2.61
N SER A 28 -1.35 20.93 -1.91
CA SER A 28 -1.65 20.53 -0.53
C SER A 28 -2.02 19.04 -0.45
N ALA A 29 -2.81 18.53 -1.40
CA ALA A 29 -3.18 17.12 -1.44
C ALA A 29 -1.97 16.21 -1.72
N MET A 30 -1.10 16.58 -2.66
CA MET A 30 0.12 15.81 -2.94
C MET A 30 1.09 15.84 -1.77
N LYS A 31 1.23 17.00 -1.09
CA LYS A 31 2.06 17.10 0.11
C LYS A 31 1.54 16.21 1.24
N TRP A 32 0.23 16.12 1.39
CA TRP A 32 -0.41 15.20 2.34
C TRP A 32 -0.02 13.75 2.07
N LEU A 33 -0.12 13.30 0.81
CA LEU A 33 0.30 11.93 0.41
C LEU A 33 1.79 11.68 0.69
N GLU A 34 2.65 12.65 0.37
CA GLU A 34 4.09 12.58 0.60
C GLU A 34 4.42 12.41 2.09
N ILE A 35 3.79 13.23 2.93
CA ILE A 35 3.90 13.17 4.39
C ILE A 35 3.47 11.79 4.87
N GLN A 36 2.33 11.26 4.41
CA GLN A 36 1.86 9.91 4.76
C GLN A 36 2.76 8.78 4.22
N GLY A 37 3.74 9.07 3.35
CA GLY A 37 4.61 8.07 2.74
C GLY A 37 3.89 7.21 1.70
N ILE A 38 2.76 7.69 1.19
CA ILE A 38 2.09 7.16 0.01
C ILE A 38 3.02 7.44 -1.18
N GLY A 39 3.16 6.49 -2.12
CA GLY A 39 4.17 6.59 -3.18
C GLY A 39 5.61 6.25 -2.78
N ARG A 40 5.98 6.30 -1.49
CA ARG A 40 7.35 5.99 -1.02
C ARG A 40 7.65 4.51 -1.21
N ASN A 41 8.84 4.20 -1.72
CA ASN A 41 9.34 2.84 -1.95
C ASN A 41 8.31 1.97 -2.70
N TYR A 42 7.70 2.56 -3.74
CA TYR A 42 6.66 1.90 -4.52
C TYR A 42 7.14 0.59 -5.17
N PRO A 43 8.32 0.52 -5.82
CA PRO A 43 8.85 -0.74 -6.36
C PRO A 43 9.00 -1.84 -5.29
N GLU A 44 9.43 -1.50 -4.08
CA GLU A 44 9.59 -2.45 -2.97
C GLU A 44 8.24 -2.87 -2.37
N LYS A 45 7.23 -2.01 -2.42
CA LYS A 45 5.84 -2.36 -2.05
C LYS A 45 5.23 -3.32 -3.09
N VAL A 46 5.46 -3.07 -4.37
CA VAL A 46 5.05 -3.96 -5.47
C VAL A 46 5.72 -5.33 -5.30
N GLN A 47 7.04 -5.36 -5.12
CA GLN A 47 7.79 -6.60 -4.92
C GLN A 47 7.23 -7.43 -3.77
N ARG A 48 7.07 -6.85 -2.58
CA ARG A 48 6.53 -7.57 -1.41
C ARG A 48 5.11 -8.08 -1.63
N SER A 49 4.28 -7.33 -2.36
CA SER A 49 2.92 -7.74 -2.67
C SER A 49 2.91 -8.92 -3.64
N LEU A 50 3.75 -8.87 -4.68
CA LEU A 50 3.94 -9.99 -5.59
C LEU A 50 4.43 -11.24 -4.84
N GLU A 51 5.44 -11.09 -3.98
CA GLU A 51 5.97 -12.19 -3.19
C GLU A 51 4.89 -12.80 -2.29
N ALA A 52 4.06 -11.98 -1.64
CA ALA A 52 2.98 -12.45 -0.79
C ALA A 52 1.89 -13.19 -1.57
N VAL A 53 1.46 -12.65 -2.72
CA VAL A 53 0.38 -13.24 -3.54
C VAL A 53 0.79 -14.56 -4.16
N ASN A 54 2.04 -14.69 -4.62
CA ASN A 54 2.49 -15.88 -5.36
C ASN A 54 3.25 -16.89 -4.48
N LYS A 55 3.36 -16.65 -3.17
CA LYS A 55 4.21 -17.46 -2.27
C LYS A 55 3.84 -18.94 -2.32
N GLU A 56 2.57 -19.26 -2.08
CA GLU A 56 2.09 -20.64 -1.97
C GLU A 56 2.24 -21.39 -3.30
N ASP A 57 1.93 -20.74 -4.42
CA ASP A 57 2.07 -21.34 -5.74
C ASP A 57 3.54 -21.62 -6.09
N HIS A 58 4.46 -20.69 -5.77
CA HIS A 58 5.88 -20.92 -5.98
C HIS A 58 6.44 -22.03 -5.08
N GLU A 59 6.04 -22.08 -3.81
CA GLU A 59 6.44 -23.13 -2.88
C GLU A 59 5.93 -24.50 -3.38
N ARG A 60 4.67 -24.57 -3.81
CA ARG A 60 4.07 -25.79 -4.40
C ARG A 60 4.79 -26.21 -5.67
N LEU A 61 5.07 -25.28 -6.58
CA LEU A 61 5.77 -25.55 -7.83
C LEU A 61 7.18 -26.10 -7.58
N LEU A 62 7.91 -25.52 -6.62
CA LEU A 62 9.24 -25.99 -6.21
C LEU A 62 9.19 -27.36 -5.52
N ALA A 63 8.13 -27.65 -4.77
CA ALA A 63 7.93 -28.97 -4.15
C ALA A 63 7.71 -30.06 -5.20
N MET A 64 6.93 -29.78 -6.24
CA MET A 64 6.66 -30.69 -7.36
C MET A 64 7.84 -30.84 -8.33
N THR A 65 8.79 -29.91 -8.30
CA THR A 65 9.93 -29.92 -9.22
C THR A 65 10.96 -30.99 -8.83
N PRO A 66 11.36 -31.89 -9.75
CA PRO A 66 12.35 -32.91 -9.44
C PRO A 66 13.72 -32.28 -9.10
N LYS A 67 14.50 -32.96 -8.24
CA LYS A 67 15.70 -32.39 -7.61
C LYS A 67 16.70 -31.81 -8.63
N ALA A 68 16.92 -32.49 -9.75
CA ALA A 68 17.84 -32.06 -10.79
C ALA A 68 17.38 -30.76 -11.51
N GLN A 69 16.09 -30.47 -11.52
CA GLN A 69 15.49 -29.31 -12.19
C GLN A 69 15.18 -28.15 -11.24
N LYS A 70 15.33 -28.31 -9.91
CA LYS A 70 14.96 -27.27 -8.92
C LYS A 70 15.67 -25.93 -9.15
N ALA A 71 16.95 -25.95 -9.54
CA ALA A 71 17.69 -24.73 -9.84
C ALA A 71 17.09 -23.99 -11.06
N GLN A 72 16.72 -24.72 -12.10
CA GLN A 72 16.09 -24.17 -13.29
C GLN A 72 14.71 -23.58 -12.97
N MET A 73 13.91 -24.26 -12.15
CA MET A 73 12.60 -23.75 -11.72
C MET A 73 12.74 -22.48 -10.88
N LYS A 74 13.68 -22.44 -9.93
CA LYS A 74 13.95 -21.21 -9.15
C LYS A 74 14.31 -20.04 -10.06
N ALA A 75 15.19 -20.26 -11.04
CA ALA A 75 15.56 -19.22 -12.00
C ALA A 75 14.38 -18.75 -12.87
N LEU A 76 13.48 -19.66 -13.26
CA LEU A 76 12.25 -19.32 -13.99
C LEU A 76 11.31 -18.46 -13.12
N ILE A 77 11.06 -18.87 -11.87
CA ILE A 77 10.24 -18.11 -10.91
C ILE A 77 10.84 -16.71 -10.69
N SER A 78 12.14 -16.60 -10.44
CA SER A 78 12.80 -15.31 -10.24
C SER A 78 12.67 -14.40 -11.47
N ARG A 79 12.79 -14.94 -12.68
CA ARG A 79 12.60 -14.17 -13.92
C ARG A 79 11.16 -13.70 -14.09
N TYR A 80 10.19 -14.58 -13.84
CA TYR A 80 8.76 -14.23 -13.87
C TYR A 80 8.47 -13.08 -12.89
N MET A 81 8.92 -13.20 -11.65
CA MET A 81 8.73 -12.18 -10.62
C MET A 81 9.38 -10.85 -10.96
N LYS A 82 10.60 -10.89 -11.50
CA LYS A 82 11.30 -9.68 -11.95
C LYS A 82 10.53 -8.98 -13.08
N ASN A 83 10.05 -9.72 -14.08
CA ASN A 83 9.28 -9.14 -15.19
C ASN A 83 7.96 -8.51 -14.71
N MET A 84 7.23 -9.20 -13.82
CA MET A 84 6.03 -8.67 -13.18
C MET A 84 6.34 -7.39 -12.39
N GLN A 85 7.40 -7.40 -11.60
CA GLN A 85 7.83 -6.24 -10.80
C GLN A 85 8.17 -5.05 -11.68
N GLU A 86 8.95 -5.24 -12.75
CA GLU A 86 9.35 -4.18 -13.67
C GLU A 86 8.13 -3.52 -14.34
N ASP A 87 7.17 -4.31 -14.82
CA ASP A 87 5.96 -3.79 -15.49
C ASP A 87 5.03 -3.06 -14.52
N LEU A 88 4.90 -3.56 -13.29
CA LEU A 88 4.05 -2.98 -12.24
C LEU A 88 4.68 -1.77 -11.53
N SER A 89 6.01 -1.65 -11.60
CA SER A 89 6.78 -0.55 -11.00
C SER A 89 6.98 0.64 -11.95
N ARG A 90 6.41 0.58 -13.16
CA ARG A 90 6.49 1.64 -14.15
C ARG A 90 6.03 3.00 -13.59
N PRO A 91 6.74 4.10 -13.91
CA PRO A 91 6.39 5.44 -13.42
C PRO A 91 4.94 5.85 -13.72
N GLU A 92 4.40 5.42 -14.85
CA GLU A 92 3.03 5.74 -15.28
C GLU A 92 1.99 5.13 -14.34
N LEU A 93 2.22 3.89 -13.89
CA LEU A 93 1.32 3.20 -12.94
C LEU A 93 1.41 3.81 -11.55
N LYS A 94 2.62 4.17 -11.11
CA LYS A 94 2.81 4.92 -9.86
C LYS A 94 2.08 6.26 -9.92
N LYS A 95 2.18 6.98 -11.03
CA LYS A 95 1.49 8.26 -11.24
C LYS A 95 -0.02 8.09 -11.22
N GLN A 96 -0.56 7.10 -11.94
CA GLN A 96 -1.98 6.79 -11.94
C GLN A 96 -2.51 6.52 -10.53
N TRP A 97 -1.78 5.73 -9.73
CA TRP A 97 -2.14 5.49 -8.34
C TRP A 97 -2.13 6.79 -7.51
N LEU A 98 -1.06 7.58 -7.58
CA LEU A 98 -0.96 8.84 -6.85
C LEU A 98 -2.05 9.86 -7.24
N ASP A 99 -2.42 9.91 -8.52
CA ASP A 99 -3.49 10.78 -9.01
C ASP A 99 -4.85 10.39 -8.42
N GLU A 100 -5.12 9.09 -8.20
CA GLU A 100 -6.34 8.64 -7.54
C GLU A 100 -6.34 8.88 -6.04
N GLU A 101 -5.23 8.61 -5.36
CA GLU A 101 -5.07 8.94 -3.94
C GLU A 101 -5.26 10.45 -3.72
N LYS A 102 -4.72 11.28 -4.61
CA LYS A 102 -4.90 12.75 -4.57
C LYS A 102 -6.38 13.11 -4.67
N ARG A 103 -7.11 12.50 -5.62
CA ARG A 103 -8.56 12.72 -5.76
C ARG A 103 -9.33 12.25 -4.53
N ALA A 104 -8.90 11.17 -3.87
CA ALA A 104 -9.49 10.73 -2.61
C ALA A 104 -9.28 11.78 -1.51
N VAL A 105 -8.07 12.32 -1.35
CA VAL A 105 -7.81 13.42 -0.41
C VAL A 105 -8.73 14.61 -0.69
N GLN A 106 -8.84 15.02 -1.96
CA GLN A 106 -9.69 16.15 -2.39
C GLN A 106 -11.20 15.90 -2.23
N LYS A 107 -11.61 14.64 -2.15
CA LYS A 107 -13.01 14.23 -1.94
C LYS A 107 -13.38 14.20 -0.46
N VAL A 108 -12.44 13.80 0.40
CA VAL A 108 -12.68 13.56 1.83
C VAL A 108 -12.47 14.83 2.65
N PHE A 109 -11.37 15.52 2.39
CA PHE A 109 -10.91 16.62 3.23
C PHE A 109 -11.19 17.98 2.61
N THR A 110 -11.23 19.01 3.46
CA THR A 110 -11.20 20.42 3.07
C THR A 110 -9.75 20.93 3.01
N GLN A 111 -9.54 22.09 2.37
CA GLN A 111 -8.24 22.75 2.31
C GLN A 111 -7.66 22.99 3.71
N GLU A 112 -8.48 23.49 4.63
CA GLU A 112 -8.04 23.80 6.00
C GLU A 112 -7.63 22.55 6.77
N GLU A 113 -8.37 21.45 6.62
CA GLU A 113 -8.05 20.15 7.22
C GLU A 113 -6.70 19.62 6.73
N VAL A 114 -6.46 19.70 5.42
CA VAL A 114 -5.19 19.29 4.81
C VAL A 114 -4.05 20.21 5.26
N ASP A 115 -4.25 21.53 5.30
CA ASP A 115 -3.21 22.48 5.67
C ASP A 115 -2.79 22.37 7.13
N VAL A 116 -3.74 22.16 8.05
CA VAL A 116 -3.43 21.90 9.47
C VAL A 116 -2.61 20.61 9.60
N THR A 117 -3.04 19.54 8.92
CA THR A 117 -2.35 18.25 8.94
C THR A 117 -0.94 18.36 8.36
N ASN A 118 -0.80 19.01 7.20
CA ASN A 118 0.47 19.21 6.54
C ASN A 118 1.40 20.08 7.40
N ARG A 119 0.91 21.18 7.96
CA ARG A 119 1.70 22.07 8.82
C ARG A 119 2.24 21.33 10.04
N PHE A 120 1.40 20.55 10.71
CA PHE A 120 1.82 19.80 11.89
C PHE A 120 2.91 18.79 11.54
N PHE A 121 2.64 17.89 10.59
CA PHE A 121 3.55 16.80 10.24
C PHE A 121 4.77 17.22 9.42
N SER A 122 4.82 18.47 8.90
CA SER A 122 6.04 19.05 8.33
C SER A 122 6.95 19.71 9.37
N SER A 123 6.52 19.83 10.63
CA SER A 123 7.36 20.36 11.71
C SER A 123 8.32 19.29 12.23
N ALA A 124 9.46 19.68 12.80
CA ALA A 124 10.42 18.72 13.37
C ALA A 124 9.78 17.82 14.44
N GLN A 125 8.89 18.36 15.27
CA GLN A 125 8.15 17.58 16.26
C GLN A 125 7.17 16.61 15.59
N GLY A 126 6.37 17.10 14.63
CA GLY A 126 5.40 16.27 13.91
C GLY A 126 6.06 15.15 13.10
N GLU A 127 7.20 15.40 12.47
CA GLU A 127 8.00 14.38 11.78
C GLU A 127 8.50 13.30 12.76
N ASN A 128 8.98 13.70 13.94
CA ASN A 128 9.42 12.78 14.98
C ASN A 128 8.26 11.91 15.49
N ILE A 129 7.10 12.51 15.74
CA ILE A 129 5.86 11.81 16.14
C ILE A 129 5.45 10.82 15.05
N LEU A 130 5.43 11.24 13.79
CA LEU A 130 5.07 10.37 12.67
C LEU A 130 6.03 9.19 12.52
N LYS A 131 7.34 9.40 12.76
CA LYS A 131 8.34 8.33 12.78
C LYS A 131 8.07 7.32 13.89
N LYS A 132 7.76 7.78 15.11
CA LYS A 132 7.40 6.93 16.25
C LYS A 132 6.16 6.07 15.95
N ILE A 133 5.09 6.68 15.44
CA ILE A 133 3.86 5.99 15.02
C ILE A 133 4.17 4.91 13.97
N ARG A 134 5.00 5.22 12.96
CA ARG A 134 5.39 4.23 11.94
C ARG A 134 6.19 3.06 12.50
N SER A 135 7.12 3.34 13.43
CA SER A 135 7.90 2.30 14.09
C SER A 135 6.98 1.35 14.85
N PHE A 136 6.03 1.89 15.61
CA PHE A 136 5.00 1.11 16.29
C PHE A 136 4.21 0.22 15.33
N GLN A 137 3.74 0.77 14.20
CA GLN A 137 2.98 -0.01 13.21
C GLN A 137 3.78 -1.16 12.59
N GLN A 138 5.09 -1.00 12.45
CA GLN A 138 5.96 -2.02 11.85
C GLN A 138 6.32 -3.14 12.83
N HIS A 139 6.44 -2.82 14.11
CA HIS A 139 7.00 -3.73 15.12
C HIS A 139 6.02 -4.19 16.19
N GLY A 140 4.82 -3.59 16.27
CA GLY A 140 3.88 -3.78 17.37
C GLY A 140 4.37 -3.11 18.66
N GLY A 141 3.60 -3.23 19.75
CA GLY A 141 3.92 -2.67 21.06
C GLY A 141 2.69 -2.08 21.77
N ASN A 142 2.92 -1.25 22.79
CA ASN A 142 1.91 -0.35 23.35
C ASN A 142 2.13 1.07 22.81
N LEU A 143 1.08 1.76 22.38
CA LEU A 143 1.16 3.12 21.84
C LEU A 143 1.59 4.13 22.91
N ASP A 144 1.20 3.88 24.16
CA ASP A 144 1.53 4.72 25.32
C ASP A 144 3.04 4.65 25.66
N ASP A 145 3.74 3.60 25.22
CA ASP A 145 5.19 3.46 25.40
C ASP A 145 5.97 4.16 24.26
N VAL A 146 5.28 4.61 23.22
CA VAL A 146 5.88 5.12 21.98
C VAL A 146 5.84 6.64 21.93
N LEU A 147 4.74 7.25 22.38
CA LEU A 147 4.58 8.71 22.42
C LEU A 147 4.86 9.23 23.83
N SER A 148 5.65 10.30 23.93
CA SER A 148 5.85 11.00 25.20
C SER A 148 4.63 11.85 25.53
N GLN A 149 4.47 12.25 26.80
CA GLN A 149 3.43 13.19 27.22
C GLN A 149 3.45 14.50 26.38
N SER A 150 4.64 15.02 26.08
CA SER A 150 4.81 16.19 25.21
C SER A 150 4.32 15.95 23.78
N ASP A 151 4.51 14.73 23.25
CA ASP A 151 3.97 14.37 21.93
C ASP A 151 2.44 14.38 21.94
N ILE A 152 1.82 13.82 22.98
CA ILE A 152 0.37 13.75 23.15
C ILE A 152 -0.23 15.15 23.26
N GLU A 153 0.37 16.02 24.09
CA GLU A 153 -0.06 17.41 24.24
C GLU A 153 0.01 18.18 22.93
N LYS A 154 1.10 18.03 22.16
CA LYS A 154 1.25 18.67 20.85
C LYS A 154 0.25 18.15 19.82
N MET A 155 -0.06 16.87 19.84
CA MET A 155 -1.12 16.32 19.00
C MET A 155 -2.51 16.84 19.42
N ALA A 156 -2.78 16.96 20.72
CA ALA A 156 -4.03 17.52 21.23
C ALA A 156 -4.19 19.00 20.86
N GLU A 157 -3.11 19.80 20.89
CA GLU A 157 -3.12 21.18 20.42
C GLU A 157 -3.49 21.28 18.93
N ALA A 158 -2.94 20.40 18.09
CA ALA A 158 -3.17 20.44 16.64
C ALA A 158 -4.51 19.81 16.21
N PHE A 159 -4.95 18.76 16.90
CA PHE A 159 -6.07 17.90 16.47
C PHE A 159 -7.20 17.76 17.49
N GLY A 160 -7.15 18.47 18.62
CA GLY A 160 -8.20 18.42 19.65
C GLY A 160 -9.47 19.18 19.29
N HIS A 161 -9.40 20.12 18.34
CA HIS A 161 -10.54 20.96 17.93
C HIS A 161 -10.46 21.39 16.46
N GLY A 162 -11.55 22.01 15.97
CA GLY A 162 -11.61 22.65 14.65
C GLY A 162 -11.27 21.72 13.48
N ALA A 163 -10.59 22.26 12.48
CA ALA A 163 -10.18 21.52 11.28
C ALA A 163 -9.27 20.33 11.59
N GLY A 164 -8.41 20.42 12.61
CA GLY A 164 -7.58 19.29 13.03
C GLY A 164 -8.40 18.10 13.52
N LYS A 165 -9.38 18.35 14.41
CA LYS A 165 -10.30 17.30 14.87
C LYS A 165 -11.12 16.70 13.73
N SER A 166 -11.67 17.56 12.86
CA SER A 166 -12.44 17.12 11.70
C SER A 166 -11.60 16.27 10.73
N ALA A 167 -10.35 16.66 10.48
CA ALA A 167 -9.43 15.87 9.66
C ALA A 167 -9.22 14.47 10.27
N LEU A 168 -9.05 14.41 11.58
CA LEU A 168 -8.83 13.17 12.32
C LEU A 168 -10.02 12.20 12.19
N GLU A 169 -11.24 12.70 12.36
CA GLU A 169 -12.49 11.93 12.21
C GLU A 169 -12.70 11.39 10.80
N LYS A 170 -12.12 12.04 9.78
CA LYS A 170 -12.26 11.67 8.37
C LYS A 170 -11.22 10.68 7.85
N VAL A 171 -10.16 10.41 8.63
CA VAL A 171 -9.07 9.50 8.21
C VAL A 171 -9.62 8.11 7.84
N GLU A 172 -10.54 7.56 8.64
CA GLU A 172 -11.14 6.25 8.35
C GLU A 172 -11.91 6.23 7.00
N HIS A 173 -12.52 7.36 6.62
CA HIS A 173 -13.18 7.46 5.32
C HIS A 173 -12.18 7.50 4.17
N PHE A 174 -11.07 8.21 4.34
CA PHE A 174 -9.96 8.18 3.39
C PHE A 174 -9.38 6.77 3.25
N ASP A 175 -9.15 6.05 4.36
CA ASP A 175 -8.58 4.71 4.34
C ASP A 175 -9.46 3.73 3.55
N LYS A 176 -10.78 3.82 3.70
CA LYS A 176 -11.74 3.02 2.90
C LYS A 176 -11.63 3.32 1.40
N LEU A 177 -11.52 4.59 1.02
CA LEU A 177 -11.35 4.98 -0.38
C LEU A 177 -9.99 4.56 -0.94
N SER A 178 -8.91 4.64 -0.14
CA SER A 178 -7.59 4.16 -0.54
C SER A 178 -7.60 2.64 -0.74
N ASP A 179 -8.25 1.88 0.15
CA ASP A 179 -8.47 0.43 -0.02
C ASP A 179 -9.21 0.13 -1.34
N GLU A 180 -10.26 0.88 -1.67
CA GLU A 180 -11.01 0.73 -2.94
C GLU A 180 -10.13 1.04 -4.16
N ILE A 181 -9.32 2.11 -4.11
CA ILE A 181 -8.37 2.48 -5.16
C ILE A 181 -7.35 1.35 -5.39
N ILE A 182 -6.78 0.82 -4.30
CA ILE A 182 -5.84 -0.31 -4.37
C ILE A 182 -6.53 -1.52 -5.00
N GLN A 183 -7.72 -1.88 -4.53
CA GLN A 183 -8.45 -3.04 -5.05
C GLN A 183 -8.82 -2.89 -6.53
N LYS A 184 -9.16 -1.69 -6.99
CA LYS A 184 -9.55 -1.47 -8.38
C LYS A 184 -8.35 -1.42 -9.32
N ASN A 185 -7.38 -0.55 -9.02
CA ASN A 185 -6.31 -0.25 -9.96
C ASN A 185 -5.12 -1.20 -9.84
N MET A 186 -4.68 -1.50 -8.62
CA MET A 186 -3.53 -2.39 -8.46
C MET A 186 -3.88 -3.81 -8.89
N SER A 187 -5.10 -4.28 -8.60
CA SER A 187 -5.57 -5.58 -9.08
C SER A 187 -5.65 -5.62 -10.60
N GLN A 188 -6.20 -4.60 -11.26
CA GLN A 188 -6.27 -4.60 -12.72
C GLN A 188 -4.88 -4.55 -13.35
N ASN A 189 -3.96 -3.75 -12.80
CA ASN A 189 -2.58 -3.70 -13.27
C ASN A 189 -1.89 -5.06 -13.09
N TYR A 190 -2.11 -5.72 -11.96
CA TYR A 190 -1.62 -7.06 -11.70
C TYR A 190 -2.17 -8.08 -12.70
N LEU A 191 -3.49 -8.07 -12.96
CA LEU A 191 -4.13 -8.96 -13.94
C LEU A 191 -3.55 -8.74 -15.34
N ASN A 192 -3.42 -7.49 -15.78
CA ASN A 192 -2.84 -7.17 -17.08
C ASN A 192 -1.39 -7.67 -17.21
N ALA A 193 -0.58 -7.52 -16.15
CA ALA A 193 0.78 -8.05 -16.13
C ALA A 193 0.77 -9.60 -16.10
N SER A 194 -0.13 -10.20 -15.34
CA SER A 194 -0.28 -11.66 -15.27
C SER A 194 -0.64 -12.24 -16.64
N ASP A 195 -1.64 -11.67 -17.32
CA ASP A 195 -2.05 -12.11 -18.67
C ASP A 195 -0.89 -12.05 -19.67
N LYS A 196 0.01 -11.08 -19.51
CA LYS A 196 1.20 -10.90 -20.34
C LYS A 196 2.31 -11.92 -20.06
N TYR A 197 2.54 -12.28 -18.79
CA TYR A 197 3.73 -13.06 -18.39
C TYR A 197 3.44 -14.50 -17.96
N THR A 198 2.26 -14.79 -17.43
CA THR A 198 1.87 -16.10 -16.90
C THR A 198 1.84 -17.19 -17.98
N PRO A 199 1.30 -16.99 -19.20
CA PRO A 199 1.25 -18.06 -20.19
C PRO A 199 2.64 -18.64 -20.55
N ALA A 200 3.61 -17.75 -20.81
CA ALA A 200 4.98 -18.17 -21.12
C ALA A 200 5.69 -18.79 -19.91
N PHE A 201 5.37 -18.33 -18.69
CA PHE A 201 5.87 -18.93 -17.46
C PHE A 201 5.33 -20.36 -17.27
N GLU A 202 4.03 -20.57 -17.45
CA GLU A 202 3.37 -21.87 -17.31
C GLU A 202 3.89 -22.89 -18.32
N GLU A 203 4.06 -22.49 -19.58
CA GLU A 203 4.63 -23.35 -20.63
C GLU A 203 6.05 -23.82 -20.26
N GLN A 204 6.90 -22.88 -19.83
CA GLN A 204 8.26 -23.21 -19.42
C GLN A 204 8.29 -24.06 -18.14
N ALA A 205 7.43 -23.75 -17.16
CA ALA A 205 7.33 -24.50 -15.92
C ALA A 205 6.89 -25.94 -16.19
N HIS A 206 5.89 -26.13 -17.06
CA HIS A 206 5.44 -27.44 -17.52
C HIS A 206 6.59 -28.23 -18.17
N GLY A 207 7.33 -27.62 -19.10
CA GLY A 207 8.49 -28.25 -19.72
C GLY A 207 9.57 -28.69 -18.72
N ILE A 208 9.82 -27.89 -17.68
CA ILE A 208 10.76 -28.22 -16.61
C ILE A 208 10.26 -29.41 -15.78
N LEU A 209 8.98 -29.41 -15.40
CA LEU A 209 8.36 -30.49 -14.63
C LEU A 209 8.41 -31.81 -15.40
N CYS A 210 8.09 -31.80 -16.69
CA CYS A 210 8.00 -33.00 -17.51
C CYS A 210 9.36 -33.60 -17.90
N LYS A 211 10.43 -32.78 -18.00
CA LYS A 211 11.79 -33.29 -18.27
C LYS A 211 12.32 -34.24 -17.19
N GLY A 212 11.87 -34.11 -15.94
CA GLY A 212 12.32 -34.95 -14.83
C GLY A 212 11.26 -35.92 -14.30
N ASN A 213 10.04 -35.93 -14.85
CA ASN A 213 8.93 -36.70 -14.29
C ASN A 213 7.97 -37.20 -15.40
N LYS A 214 8.39 -38.24 -16.13
CA LYS A 214 7.66 -38.82 -17.29
C LYS A 214 6.31 -39.45 -16.92
N ASN A 215 6.06 -39.71 -15.64
CA ASN A 215 4.86 -40.39 -15.14
C ASN A 215 3.80 -39.43 -14.59
N LEU A 216 4.02 -38.11 -14.66
CA LEU A 216 2.97 -37.14 -14.32
C LEU A 216 1.85 -37.20 -15.38
N PRO A 217 0.57 -37.33 -14.98
CA PRO A 217 -0.55 -37.39 -15.94
C PRO A 217 -0.60 -36.19 -16.90
N LYS A 218 -0.16 -35.02 -16.43
CA LYS A 218 -0.08 -33.78 -17.24
C LYS A 218 1.10 -33.75 -18.24
N CYS A 219 2.01 -34.72 -18.17
CA CYS A 219 3.20 -34.83 -19.03
C CYS A 219 3.05 -35.90 -20.11
N ALA A 220 1.98 -36.69 -20.07
CA ALA A 220 1.56 -37.52 -21.18
C ALA A 220 0.85 -36.63 -22.21
N LYS A 221 1.42 -36.52 -23.41
CA LYS A 221 0.70 -36.10 -24.61
C LYS A 221 0.08 -37.32 -25.25
#